data_AF-A0A920Q850-F1
#
_entry.id   AF-A0A920Q850-F1
#
_cell.length_a   1.000
_cell.length_b   1.000
_cell.length_c   1.000
_cell.angle_alpha   90.00
_cell.angle_beta   90.00
_cell.angle_gamma   90.00
#
_symmetry.space_group_name_H-M   'P 1'
#
loop_
_entity.id
_entity.type
_entity.pdbx_description
1 polymer ?
#
loop_
_entity_poly.entity_id
_entity_poly.type
_entity_poly.pdbx_seq_one_letter_code
_entity_poly.pdbx_strand_id
1 'polypeptide(L)' 'MALARSYAKFISSLNYNDLPIQVADKLKASILHALVVSIIGAQTHHGKSAIELTKEEE' A
#
# COMPACT_ATOMS: atom_id res chain seq x y z
N MET A 1 18.75 0.96 18.52
CA MET A 1 17.69 1.80 19.12
C MET A 1 17.62 3.23 18.55
N ALA A 2 18.73 3.92 18.29
CA ALA A 2 18.70 5.31 17.78
C ALA A 2 18.15 5.44 16.34
N LEU A 3 18.51 4.53 15.43
CA LEU A 3 18.08 4.59 14.03
C LEU A 3 16.56 4.45 13.87
N ALA A 4 15.95 3.45 14.50
CA ALA A 4 14.49 3.25 14.48
C ALA A 4 13.75 4.49 15.00
N ARG A 5 14.25 5.12 16.06
CA ARG A 5 13.68 6.36 16.61
C ARG A 5 13.84 7.54 15.65
N SER A 6 14.98 7.65 14.97
CA SER A 6 15.20 8.69 13.95
C SER A 6 14.27 8.51 12.74
N TYR A 7 14.10 7.27 12.29
CA TYR A 7 13.22 6.93 11.18
C TYR A 7 11.74 7.19 11.51
N ALA A 8 11.30 6.80 12.71
CA ALA A 8 9.95 7.08 13.18
C ALA A 8 9.66 8.59 13.23
N LYS A 9 10.62 9.39 13.74
CA LYS A 9 10.50 10.86 13.74
C LYS A 9 10.37 11.41 12.32
N PHE A 10 11.22 10.96 11.40
CA PHE A 10 11.17 11.36 10.00
C PHE A 10 9.81 11.06 9.36
N ILE A 11 9.30 9.83 9.51
CA ILE A 11 7.97 9.46 8.96
C ILE A 11 6.87 10.32 9.59
N SER A 12 6.88 10.48 10.92
CA SER A 12 5.82 11.21 11.62
C SER A 12 5.73 12.69 11.24
N SER A 13 6.83 13.28 10.78
CA SER A 13 6.86 14.68 10.34
C SER A 13 6.58 14.88 8.85
N LEU A 14 6.52 13.80 8.06
CA LEU A 14 6.43 13.88 6.62
C LEU A 14 5.00 14.16 6.15
N ASN A 15 4.79 15.23 5.40
CA ASN A 15 3.53 15.54 4.75
C ASN A 15 3.62 15.28 3.24
N TYR A 16 2.46 15.13 2.60
CA TYR A 16 2.39 14.92 1.16
C TYR A 16 3.08 16.05 0.36
N ASN A 17 2.95 17.30 0.84
CA ASN A 17 3.57 18.47 0.20
C ASN A 17 5.09 18.50 0.33
N ASP A 18 5.67 17.71 1.23
CA ASP A 18 7.12 17.59 1.41
C ASP A 18 7.73 16.62 0.38
N LEU A 19 6.90 15.89 -0.38
CA LEU A 19 7.35 14.91 -1.36
C LEU A 19 7.79 15.61 -2.66
N PRO A 20 8.96 15.24 -3.23
CA PRO A 20 9.30 15.63 -4.59
C PRO A 20 8.22 15.16 -5.57
N ILE A 21 7.91 16.00 -6.57
CA ILE A 21 6.83 15.70 -7.53
C ILE A 21 6.99 14.33 -8.20
N GLN A 22 8.23 13.93 -8.49
CA GLN A 22 8.52 12.61 -9.10
C GLN A 22 8.15 11.45 -8.17
N VAL A 23 8.28 11.63 -6.85
CA VAL A 23 7.89 10.62 -5.84
C VAL A 23 6.38 10.55 -5.75
N ALA A 24 5.69 11.69 -5.69
CA ALA A 24 4.24 11.75 -5.64
C ALA A 24 3.60 11.10 -6.87
N ASP A 25 4.13 11.35 -8.07
CA ASP A 25 3.61 10.78 -9.30
C ASP A 25 3.83 9.27 -9.39
N LYS A 26 5.01 8.80 -8.96
CA LYS A 26 5.26 7.36 -8.86
C LYS A 26 4.33 6.68 -7.87
N LEU A 27 4.07 7.32 -6.73
CA LEU A 27 3.14 6.81 -5.72
C LEU A 27 1.72 6.66 -6.28
N LYS A 28 1.21 7.67 -7.01
CA LYS A 28 -0.10 7.58 -7.70
C LYS A 28 -0.13 6.42 -8.69
N ALA A 29 0.91 6.28 -9.51
CA ALA A 29 1.00 5.19 -10.49
C ALA A 29 1.05 3.80 -9.83
N SER A 30 1.83 3.66 -8.76
CA SER A 30 1.93 2.40 -8.01
C SER A 30 0.62 2.03 -7.33
N ILE A 31 -0.10 2.99 -6.75
CA ILE A 31 -1.43 2.75 -6.18
C ILE A 31 -2.40 2.30 -7.25
N LEU A 32 -2.47 3.00 -8.39
CA LEU A 32 -3.34 2.62 -9.50
C LEU A 32 -3.04 1.20 -9.98
N HIS A 33 -1.77 0.87 -10.18
CA HIS A 33 -1.35 -0.47 -10.56
C HIS A 33 -1.78 -1.52 -9.54
N ALA A 34 -1.55 -1.26 -8.24
CA ALA A 34 -1.94 -2.17 -7.17
C ALA A 34 -3.45 -2.41 -7.14
N LEU A 35 -4.27 -1.36 -7.31
CA LEU A 35 -5.73 -1.48 -7.37
C LEU A 35 -6.17 -2.36 -8.56
N VAL A 36 -5.64 -2.09 -9.75
CA VAL A 36 -5.99 -2.85 -10.95
C VAL A 36 -5.61 -4.33 -10.79
N VAL A 37 -4.38 -4.61 -10.36
CA VAL A 37 -3.92 -5.99 -10.13
C VAL A 37 -4.73 -6.67 -9.03
N SER A 38 -5.18 -5.96 -8.00
CA SER A 38 -6.02 -6.53 -6.95
C SER A 38 -7.40 -6.91 -7.47
N ILE A 39 -8.02 -6.08 -8.31
CA ILE A 39 -9.33 -6.37 -8.95
C ILE A 39 -9.24 -7.59 -9.87
N ILE A 40 -8.18 -7.67 -10.67
CA ILE A 40 -7.93 -8.82 -11.55
C ILE A 40 -7.63 -10.06 -10.70
N GLY A 41 -6.78 -9.92 -9.68
CA GLY A 41 -6.37 -10.95 -8.75
C GLY A 41 -7.55 -11.56 -7.99
N ALA A 42 -8.53 -10.76 -7.58
CA ALA A 42 -9.74 -11.20 -6.89
C ALA A 42 -10.56 -12.22 -7.71
N GLN A 43 -10.44 -12.23 -9.04
CA GLN A 43 -11.13 -13.19 -9.90
C GLN A 43 -10.36 -14.51 -10.08
N THR A 44 -9.09 -14.56 -9.68
CA THR A 44 -8.27 -15.77 -9.73
C THR A 44 -8.72 -16.78 -8.67
N HIS A 45 -8.33 -18.05 -8.82
CA HIS A 45 -8.65 -19.09 -7.84
C HIS A 45 -8.12 -18.75 -6.43
N HIS A 46 -6.87 -18.27 -6.33
CA HIS A 46 -6.29 -17.85 -5.06
C HIS A 46 -6.98 -16.60 -4.49
N GLY A 47 -7.35 -15.64 -5.34
CA GLY A 47 -8.08 -14.44 -4.90
C GLY A 47 -9.46 -14.78 -4.34
N LYS A 48 -10.22 -15.66 -5.01
CA LYS A 48 -11.52 -16.13 -4.52
C LYS A 48 -11.39 -16.88 -3.19
N SER A 49 -10.40 -17.77 -3.10
CA SER A 49 -10.14 -18.52 -1.86
C SER A 49 -9.78 -17.58 -0.69
N ALA A 50 -8.95 -16.57 -0.94
CA ALA A 50 -8.60 -15.58 0.08
C ALA A 50 -9.83 -14.77 0.55
N ILE A 51 -10.72 -14.39 -0.37
CA ILE A 51 -11.97 -13.69 -0.05
C ILE A 51 -12.92 -14.59 0.75
N GLU A 52 -13.02 -15.88 0.41
CA GLU A 52 -13.83 -16.85 1.16
C GLU A 52 -13.30 -17.04 2.58
N LEU A 53 -11.99 -17.20 2.75
CA LEU A 53 -11.36 -17.29 4.07
C LEU A 53 -11.64 -16.05 4.94
N THR A 54 -11.54 -14.83 4.39
CA THR A 54 -11.87 -13.61 5.15
C THR A 54 -13.33 -13.58 5.61
N LYS A 55 -14.26 -14.17 4.86
CA LYS A 55 -15.68 -14.25 5.25
C LYS A 55 -15.98 -15.29 6.31
N GLU A 56 -15.14 -16.34 6.42
CA GLU A 56 -15.29 -17.39 7.45
C GLU A 56 -14.73 -16.94 8.81
N GLU A 57 -13.87 -15.91 8.82
CA GLU A 57 -13.29 -15.34 10.04
C GLU A 57 -14.15 -14.21 10.69
N GLU A 58 -15.25 -13.80 10.05
CA GLU A 58 -16.30 -12.91 10.64
C GLU A 58 -17.40 -13.70 11.37
#